data_AF-A0A099YCY8-F1
#
_entry.id   AF-A0A099YCY8-F1
#
_cell.length_a   1.000
_cell.length_b   1.000
_cell.length_c   1.000
_cell.angle_alpha   90.00
_cell.angle_beta   90.00
_cell.angle_gamma   90.00
#
_symmetry.space_group_name_H-M   'P 1'
#
loop_
_entity.id
_entity.type
_entity.pdbx_description
1 polymer ?
#
loop_
_entity_poly.entity_id
_entity_poly.type
_entity_poly.pdbx_seq_one_letter_code
_entity_poly.pdbx_strand_id
1 'polypeptide(L)'
;MAISTITSGQKDWLSVLNNDLSQIGDKVATTVYPVTLTNGWKGSLTCNSWKIGSHWLSIVSGWLSGKDTTPNQDVEFATMPSGAPSHLFSNYIYPQRASIIGDISATTDSSGMVHLRMYIPGSVYSGPTLNVFALEIW
;
A
#
# COMPACT_ATOMS: atom_id res chain seq x y z
N MET A 1 -2.95 10.66 62.03
CA MET A 1 -3.56 10.66 60.68
C MET A 1 -3.59 9.20 60.22
N ALA A 2 -4.76 8.57 60.21
CA ALA A 2 -4.85 7.17 59.80
C ALA A 2 -4.84 7.10 58.27
N ILE A 3 -3.96 6.28 57.70
CA ILE A 3 -4.00 5.94 56.28
C ILE A 3 -5.20 5.01 56.10
N SER A 4 -6.27 5.52 55.53
CA SER A 4 -7.42 4.71 55.12
C SER A 4 -7.11 4.04 53.79
N THR A 5 -6.86 2.74 53.81
CA THR A 5 -6.71 1.94 52.58
C THR A 5 -8.07 1.82 51.90
N ILE A 6 -8.23 2.45 50.72
CA ILE A 6 -9.43 2.30 49.89
C ILE A 6 -9.36 0.91 49.24
N THR A 7 -10.03 -0.08 49.83
CA THR A 7 -10.01 -1.49 49.37
C THR A 7 -11.02 -1.81 48.27
N SER A 8 -11.97 -0.91 47.97
CA SER A 8 -12.96 -1.06 46.90
C SER A 8 -12.70 -0.03 45.78
N GLY A 9 -12.61 -0.50 44.53
CA GLY A 9 -12.36 0.34 43.34
C GLY A 9 -10.92 0.34 42.83
N GLN A 10 -9.92 -0.09 43.63
CA GLN A 10 -8.51 -0.11 43.20
C GLN A 10 -8.13 -1.25 42.23
N LYS A 11 -8.91 -2.34 42.17
CA LYS A 11 -8.76 -3.32 41.08
C LYS A 11 -9.51 -2.89 39.83
N ASP A 12 -10.57 -2.10 40.00
CA ASP A 12 -11.42 -1.65 38.90
C ASP A 12 -10.77 -0.54 38.09
N TRP A 13 -10.29 0.53 38.73
CA TRP A 13 -9.70 1.67 38.01
C TRP A 13 -8.49 1.28 37.16
N LEU A 14 -7.66 0.31 37.57
CA LEU A 14 -6.52 -0.15 36.77
C LEU A 14 -6.97 -1.02 35.60
N SER A 15 -8.05 -1.79 35.76
CA SER A 15 -8.66 -2.57 34.68
C SER A 15 -9.39 -1.67 33.67
N VAL A 16 -10.12 -0.66 34.16
CA VAL A 16 -10.80 0.38 33.38
C VAL A 16 -9.75 1.21 32.65
N LEU A 17 -8.71 1.68 33.34
CA LEU A 17 -7.60 2.40 32.72
C LEU A 17 -6.91 1.55 31.64
N ASN A 18 -6.60 0.28 31.88
CA ASN A 18 -5.99 -0.57 30.85
C ASN A 18 -6.93 -0.86 29.68
N ASN A 19 -8.24 -0.97 29.93
CA ASN A 19 -9.25 -1.14 28.89
C ASN A 19 -9.42 0.14 28.05
N ASP A 20 -9.42 1.30 28.69
CA ASP A 20 -9.52 2.62 28.05
C ASP A 20 -8.22 3.00 27.33
N LEU A 21 -7.06 2.64 27.88
CA LEU A 21 -5.75 2.78 27.21
C LEU A 21 -5.65 1.89 25.96
N SER A 22 -6.35 0.75 25.93
CA SER A 22 -6.47 -0.07 24.71
C SER A 22 -7.30 0.59 23.59
N GLN A 23 -7.97 1.71 23.90
CA GLN A 23 -8.71 2.58 22.99
C GLN A 23 -7.92 3.85 22.59
N ILE A 24 -6.75 4.12 23.20
CA ILE A 24 -5.93 5.27 22.82
C ILE A 24 -5.15 4.94 21.55
N GLY A 25 -5.71 5.39 20.44
CA GLY A 25 -5.16 5.22 19.10
C GLY A 25 -5.86 4.08 18.36
N ASP A 26 -6.23 4.34 17.11
CA ASP A 26 -6.74 3.30 16.23
C ASP A 26 -5.71 2.16 16.14
N LYS A 27 -6.16 0.93 16.41
CA LYS A 27 -5.31 -0.26 16.28
C LYS A 27 -4.90 -0.37 14.82
N VAL A 28 -3.60 -0.15 14.56
CA VAL A 28 -3.04 -0.29 13.21
C VAL A 28 -2.89 -1.78 12.92
N ALA A 29 -3.75 -2.33 12.08
CA ALA A 29 -3.58 -3.67 11.55
C ALA A 29 -2.83 -3.59 10.23
N THR A 30 -1.69 -4.28 10.13
CA THR A 30 -0.86 -4.32 8.91
C THR A 30 -1.07 -5.62 8.16
N THR A 31 -1.31 -5.54 6.86
CA THR A 31 -1.35 -6.68 5.94
C THR A 31 -0.38 -6.43 4.79
N VAL A 32 0.40 -7.45 4.44
CA VAL A 32 1.30 -7.41 3.28
C VAL A 32 0.70 -8.30 2.19
N TYR A 33 0.39 -7.72 1.05
CA TYR A 33 -0.12 -8.46 -0.11
C TYR A 33 1.04 -8.77 -1.07
N PRO A 34 1.21 -10.04 -1.49
CA PRO A 34 2.20 -10.38 -2.48
C PRO A 34 1.86 -9.72 -3.82
N VAL A 35 2.88 -9.13 -4.45
CA VAL A 35 2.77 -8.53 -5.79
C VAL A 35 3.53 -9.44 -6.76
N THR A 36 2.81 -10.04 -7.70
CA THR A 36 3.38 -10.94 -8.71
C THR A 36 3.59 -10.18 -10.00
N LEU A 37 4.83 -10.06 -10.47
CA LEU A 37 5.13 -9.42 -11.75
C LEU A 37 4.65 -10.28 -12.92
N THR A 38 4.08 -9.65 -13.94
CA THR A 38 3.54 -10.31 -15.14
C THR A 38 4.23 -9.83 -16.41
N ASN A 39 3.90 -10.44 -17.55
CA ASN A 39 4.26 -9.94 -18.88
C ASN A 39 5.75 -9.62 -19.12
N GLY A 40 6.65 -10.40 -18.52
CA GLY A 40 8.10 -10.32 -18.70
C GLY A 40 8.80 -9.25 -17.86
N TRP A 41 8.07 -8.53 -17.00
CA TRP A 41 8.64 -7.56 -16.09
C TRP A 41 9.46 -8.23 -14.99
N LYS A 42 10.56 -7.57 -14.60
CA LYS A 42 11.43 -7.97 -13.48
C LYS A 42 11.41 -6.86 -12.43
N GLY A 43 11.71 -7.19 -11.19
CA GLY A 43 11.56 -6.22 -10.12
C GLY A 43 11.32 -6.84 -8.76
N SER A 44 11.11 -5.95 -7.80
CA SER A 44 10.61 -6.29 -6.47
C SER A 44 9.61 -5.22 -6.07
N LEU A 45 8.38 -5.64 -5.83
CA LEU A 45 7.28 -4.80 -5.41
C LEU A 45 6.64 -5.38 -4.16
N THR A 46 6.20 -4.50 -3.28
CA THR A 46 5.46 -4.86 -2.07
C THR A 46 4.25 -3.97 -1.94
N CYS A 47 3.10 -4.56 -1.63
CA CYS A 47 1.89 -3.85 -1.23
C CYS A 47 1.71 -3.97 0.28
N ASN A 48 1.90 -2.88 1.01
CA ASN A 48 1.61 -2.80 2.43
C ASN A 48 0.29 -2.07 2.64
N SER A 49 -0.60 -2.63 3.44
CA SER A 49 -1.88 -2.02 3.77
C SER A 49 -2.03 -1.93 5.29
N TRP A 50 -2.46 -0.77 5.76
CA TRP A 50 -2.68 -0.45 7.16
C TRP A 50 -4.14 -0.06 7.35
N LYS A 51 -4.83 -0.78 8.22
CA LYS A 51 -6.14 -0.36 8.72
C LYS A 51 -5.95 0.53 9.94
N ILE A 52 -6.40 1.78 9.86
CA ILE A 52 -6.33 2.77 10.92
C ILE A 52 -7.77 3.12 11.27
N GLY A 53 -8.34 2.39 12.23
CA GLY A 53 -9.74 2.54 12.65
C GLY A 53 -10.69 2.07 11.55
N SER A 54 -11.50 3.00 11.04
CA SER A 54 -12.36 2.80 9.86
C SER A 54 -11.66 3.05 8.53
N HIS A 55 -10.44 3.59 8.54
CA HIS A 55 -9.71 3.98 7.35
C HIS A 55 -8.67 2.94 6.93
N TRP A 56 -8.30 2.99 5.66
CA TRP A 56 -7.23 2.22 5.06
C TRP A 56 -6.22 3.14 4.41
N LEU A 57 -4.95 2.83 4.64
CA LEU A 57 -3.82 3.37 3.92
C LEU A 57 -3.14 2.19 3.24
N SER A 58 -3.00 2.20 1.92
CA SER A 58 -2.27 1.15 1.21
C SER A 58 -1.22 1.75 0.30
N ILE A 59 -0.02 1.18 0.31
CA ILE A 59 1.11 1.62 -0.50
C ILE A 59 1.65 0.42 -1.28
N VAL A 60 1.67 0.54 -2.60
CA VAL A 60 2.47 -0.31 -3.48
C VAL A 60 3.77 0.42 -3.77
N SER A 61 4.90 -0.21 -3.48
CA SER A 61 6.21 0.40 -3.74
C SER A 61 7.27 -0.62 -4.13
N GLY A 62 8.30 -0.14 -4.84
CA GLY A 62 9.48 -0.91 -5.15
C GLY A 62 10.09 -0.50 -6.49
N TRP A 63 10.67 -1.45 -7.21
CA TRP A 63 11.32 -1.18 -8.49
C TRP A 63 10.94 -2.21 -9.57
N LEU A 64 11.06 -1.79 -10.82
CA LEU A 64 10.73 -2.56 -12.02
C LEU A 64 11.79 -2.39 -13.11
N SER A 65 12.04 -3.42 -13.90
CA SER A 65 12.98 -3.40 -15.02
C SER A 65 12.60 -4.40 -16.11
N GLY A 66 13.28 -4.29 -17.26
CA GLY A 66 13.51 -5.43 -18.12
C GLY A 66 12.45 -5.74 -19.17
N LYS A 67 11.57 -4.80 -19.50
CA LYS A 67 10.66 -4.96 -20.65
C LYS A 67 10.91 -3.88 -21.70
N ASP A 68 11.23 -4.31 -22.91
CA ASP A 68 11.09 -3.47 -24.10
C ASP A 68 9.60 -3.18 -24.28
N THR A 69 9.21 -1.96 -23.96
CA THR A 69 7.84 -1.49 -24.15
C THR A 69 7.84 -0.52 -25.32
N THR A 70 6.98 -0.79 -26.30
CA THR A 70 6.57 0.24 -27.26
C THR A 70 6.09 1.46 -26.48
N PRO A 71 6.44 2.69 -26.87
CA PRO A 71 5.89 3.86 -26.19
C PRO A 71 4.39 4.06 -26.48
N ASN A 72 3.70 4.84 -25.65
CA ASN A 72 2.28 5.18 -25.72
C ASN A 72 1.32 3.98 -25.61
N GLN A 73 1.50 3.16 -24.57
CA GLN A 73 0.62 2.03 -24.29
C GLN A 73 0.37 1.85 -22.79
N ASP A 74 -0.83 1.36 -22.47
CA ASP A 74 -1.15 0.83 -21.15
C ASP A 74 -0.71 -0.62 -21.05
N VAL A 75 0.18 -0.90 -20.10
CA VAL A 75 0.72 -2.23 -19.88
C VAL A 75 0.40 -2.69 -18.48
N GLU A 76 -0.08 -3.93 -18.38
CA GLU A 76 -0.11 -4.63 -17.11
C GLU A 76 1.30 -5.11 -16.77
N PHE A 77 1.70 -4.87 -15.53
CA PHE A 77 3.03 -5.21 -15.05
C PHE A 77 3.03 -6.12 -13.82
N ALA A 78 1.93 -6.19 -13.09
CA ALA A 78 1.81 -7.03 -11.92
C ALA A 78 0.35 -7.34 -11.56
N THR A 79 0.17 -8.36 -10.71
CA THR A 79 -1.10 -8.74 -10.10
C THR A 79 -0.97 -8.86 -8.59
N MET A 80 -2.07 -8.68 -7.87
CA MET A 80 -2.22 -8.92 -6.44
C MET A 80 -3.42 -9.84 -6.18
N PRO A 81 -3.41 -10.63 -5.09
CA PRO A 81 -4.47 -11.57 -4.80
C PRO A 81 -5.80 -10.88 -4.46
N SER A 82 -6.87 -11.67 -4.46
CA SER A 82 -8.20 -11.20 -4.03
C SER A 82 -8.19 -10.65 -2.61
N GLY A 83 -8.92 -9.55 -2.41
CA GLY A 83 -8.93 -8.78 -1.17
C GLY A 83 -7.81 -7.75 -1.04
N ALA A 84 -6.88 -7.67 -2.00
CA ALA A 84 -5.89 -6.61 -2.06
C ALA A 84 -6.53 -5.24 -2.40
N PRO A 85 -5.87 -4.13 -2.03
CA PRO A 85 -6.23 -2.77 -2.43
C PRO A 85 -6.48 -2.64 -3.93
N SER A 86 -7.55 -1.96 -4.34
CA SER A 86 -7.99 -1.88 -5.75
C SER A 86 -8.33 -0.47 -6.22
N HIS A 87 -8.31 0.52 -5.33
CA HIS A 87 -8.43 1.94 -5.64
C HIS A 87 -7.07 2.64 -5.51
N LEU A 88 -6.01 1.94 -5.91
CA LEU A 88 -4.65 2.49 -5.95
C LEU A 88 -4.53 3.53 -7.05
N PHE A 89 -3.99 4.68 -6.71
CA PHE A 89 -3.65 5.74 -7.63
C PHE A 89 -2.20 6.19 -7.40
N SER A 90 -1.49 6.47 -8.49
CA SER A 90 -0.26 7.24 -8.45
C SER A 90 -0.49 8.58 -9.13
N ASN A 91 0.20 9.62 -8.66
CA ASN A 91 0.34 10.84 -9.42
C ASN A 91 1.77 10.88 -9.97
N TYR A 92 1.92 11.23 -11.23
CA TYR A 92 3.20 11.50 -11.87
C TYR A 92 4.06 12.48 -11.04
N ILE A 93 5.04 11.95 -10.31
CA ILE A 93 6.10 12.78 -9.72
C ILE A 93 7.25 12.73 -10.72
N TYR A 94 7.61 13.87 -11.32
CA TYR A 94 8.77 14.00 -12.22
C TYR A 94 10.03 14.30 -11.39
N PRO A 95 10.92 13.34 -11.11
CA PRO A 95 12.20 13.65 -10.50
C PRO A 95 13.15 14.00 -11.64
N GLN A 96 13.75 15.19 -11.61
CA GLN A 96 14.60 15.73 -12.69
C GLN A 96 15.80 14.84 -13.13
N ARG A 97 16.03 13.66 -12.54
CA ARG A 97 17.25 12.87 -12.78
C ARG A 97 17.12 11.35 -12.83
N ALA A 98 15.99 10.74 -12.47
CA ALA A 98 15.79 9.30 -12.65
C ALA A 98 14.36 8.94 -12.25
N SER A 99 13.77 8.00 -12.99
CA SER A 99 12.51 7.32 -12.68
C SER A 99 11.24 8.05 -13.14
N ILE A 100 10.70 7.56 -14.26
CA ILE A 100 9.29 7.75 -14.60
C ILE A 100 8.48 7.01 -13.55
N ILE A 101 7.57 7.70 -12.87
CA ILE A 101 6.46 7.08 -12.17
C ILE A 101 5.32 7.11 -13.18
N GLY A 102 5.05 5.99 -13.87
CA GLY A 102 3.86 5.89 -14.71
C GLY A 102 2.63 6.02 -13.82
N ASP A 103 1.56 6.65 -14.30
CA ASP A 103 0.29 6.65 -13.57
C ASP A 103 -0.15 5.20 -13.41
N ILE A 104 -0.09 4.71 -12.17
CA ILE A 104 -0.48 3.34 -11.84
C ILE A 104 -1.98 3.36 -11.63
N SER A 105 -2.66 2.47 -12.34
CA SER A 105 -4.07 2.17 -12.16
C SER A 105 -4.24 0.71 -11.76
N ALA A 106 -5.30 0.44 -11.01
CA ALA A 106 -5.71 -0.90 -10.64
C ALA A 106 -7.06 -1.25 -11.28
N THR A 107 -7.20 -2.48 -11.77
CA THR A 107 -8.48 -3.04 -12.21
C THR A 107 -8.69 -4.40 -11.58
N THR A 108 -9.91 -4.73 -11.16
CA THR A 108 -10.22 -6.02 -10.55
C THR A 108 -10.99 -6.89 -11.53
N ASP A 109 -10.55 -8.13 -11.72
CA ASP A 109 -11.27 -9.08 -12.59
C ASP A 109 -12.40 -9.82 -11.85
N SER A 110 -13.12 -10.67 -12.58
CA SER A 110 -14.25 -11.45 -12.04
C SER A 110 -13.87 -12.46 -10.95
N SER A 111 -12.58 -12.80 -10.82
CA SER A 111 -12.08 -13.67 -9.74
C SER A 111 -11.68 -12.88 -8.48
N GLY A 112 -11.71 -11.55 -8.57
CA GLY A 112 -11.25 -10.64 -7.52
C GLY A 112 -9.75 -10.36 -7.56
N MET A 113 -9.01 -10.88 -8.54
CA MET A 113 -7.59 -10.56 -8.70
C MET A 113 -7.43 -9.10 -9.12
N VAL A 114 -6.51 -8.39 -8.48
CA VAL A 114 -6.22 -6.99 -8.79
C VAL A 114 -5.06 -6.94 -9.78
N HIS A 115 -5.27 -6.27 -10.91
CA HIS A 115 -4.30 -6.07 -11.98
C HIS A 115 -3.74 -4.65 -11.90
N LEU A 116 -2.42 -4.54 -11.79
CA LEU A 116 -1.69 -3.28 -11.75
C LEU A 116 -1.19 -2.92 -13.16
N ARG A 117 -1.56 -1.74 -13.61
CA ARG A 117 -1.31 -1.24 -14.96
C ARG A 117 -0.61 0.10 -14.90
N MET A 118 0.24 0.39 -15.88
CA MET A 118 0.88 1.70 -16.04
C MET A 118 0.84 2.15 -17.50
N TYR A 119 0.69 3.44 -17.73
CA TYR A 119 0.89 4.03 -19.04
C TYR A 119 2.37 4.32 -19.29
N ILE A 120 2.91 3.83 -20.42
CA ILE A 120 4.28 4.10 -20.86
C ILE A 120 4.28 5.33 -21.80
N PRO A 121 4.78 6.50 -21.39
CA PRO A 121 4.74 7.70 -22.22
C PRO A 121 5.74 7.67 -23.39
N GLY A 122 5.35 8.27 -24.51
CA GLY A 122 6.14 8.41 -25.75
C GLY A 122 7.55 9.02 -25.59
N SER A 123 7.73 9.89 -24.61
CA SER A 123 8.90 10.75 -24.47
C SER A 123 9.94 10.24 -23.47
N VAL A 124 9.72 9.06 -22.88
CA VAL A 124 10.60 8.62 -21.80
C VAL A 124 10.86 7.13 -21.90
N TYR A 125 12.00 6.74 -22.47
CA TYR A 125 12.72 5.55 -22.02
C TYR A 125 14.16 5.51 -22.52
N SER A 126 15.12 5.73 -21.61
CA SER A 126 16.37 4.98 -21.61
C SER A 126 16.88 4.89 -20.16
N GLY A 127 16.69 3.74 -19.52
CA GLY A 127 17.21 3.50 -18.18
C GLY A 127 16.72 2.16 -17.61
N PRO A 128 17.60 1.36 -16.98
CA PRO A 128 17.33 -0.05 -16.68
C PRO A 128 16.36 -0.29 -15.51
N THR A 129 15.88 0.74 -14.81
CA THR A 129 15.04 0.56 -13.61
C THR A 129 14.05 1.72 -13.39
N LEU A 130 12.77 1.39 -13.19
CA LEU A 130 11.69 2.28 -12.77
C LEU A 130 11.46 2.14 -11.27
N ASN A 131 11.13 3.23 -10.59
CA ASN A 131 10.61 3.19 -9.23
C ASN A 131 9.09 3.25 -9.29
N VAL A 132 8.44 2.42 -8.48
CA VAL A 132 6.98 2.31 -8.41
C VAL A 132 6.53 2.84 -7.07
N PHE A 133 5.50 3.68 -7.11
CA PHE A 133 4.79 4.17 -5.94
C PHE A 133 3.32 4.39 -6.30
N ALA A 134 2.41 3.71 -5.63
CA ALA A 134 0.96 3.96 -5.71
C ALA A 134 0.36 3.94 -4.31
N LEU A 135 -0.68 4.74 -4.11
CA LEU A 135 -1.33 5.00 -2.84
C LEU A 135 -2.83 4.76 -2.96
N GLU A 136 -3.42 4.15 -1.95
CA GLU A 136 -4.87 4.12 -1.72
C GLU A 136 -5.12 4.69 -0.32
N ILE A 137 -6.04 5.64 -0.21
CA ILE A 137 -6.58 6.12 1.07
C ILE A 137 -8.09 5.96 0.97
N TRP A 138 -8.68 5.20 1.90
CA TRP A 138 -10.12 4.91 1.94
C TRP A 138 -10.68 5.05 3.35
#